data_AF-A0A8S1IZ02-F1
#
_entry.id   AF-A0A8S1IZ02-F1
#
_cell.length_a   1.000
_cell.length_b   1.000
_cell.length_c   1.000
_cell.angle_alpha   90.00
_cell.angle_beta   90.00
_cell.angle_gamma   90.00
#
_symmetry.space_group_name_H-M   'P 1'
#
loop_
_entity.id
_entity.type
_entity.pdbx_description
1 polymer ?
#
loop_
_entity_poly.entity_id
_entity_poly.type
_entity_poly.pdbx_seq_one_letter_code
_entity_poly.pdbx_strand_id
1 'polypeptide(L)'
;MPPPRVASREERDRLRRELLDAEKALTRQGDEVARQRRALPWVRVEKDYSLRDADGRAVQLSELFREGTADLVVYHFACGPGADDPCDQCCCWVEGFDAYAPFFDGSFGFAVVAGAPHERLRALTGLRGWTLPMYSSAGSDFSQDFAVEGYEEEGDGTGGAAPRSPALSVFRKEDGVVYCTYSTSGRGLEVFNPVWAFLDTLPNGREGWHQEHRHLCREKRPHECNGSDESSKKPRSAG
;
A
#
# COMPACT_ATOMS: atom_id res chain seq x y z
N MET A 1 21.81 20.19 12.47
CA MET A 1 22.58 18.97 12.81
C MET A 1 24.05 19.32 13.01
N PRO A 2 24.67 18.99 14.16
CA PRO A 2 26.12 19.09 14.31
C PRO A 2 26.84 18.17 13.31
N PRO A 3 28.07 18.50 12.88
CA PRO A 3 28.81 17.68 11.93
C PRO A 3 29.07 16.27 12.50
N PRO A 4 28.99 15.22 11.68
CA PRO A 4 29.15 13.86 12.15
C PRO A 4 30.57 13.64 12.69
N ARG A 5 30.70 12.79 13.70
CA ARG A 5 32.00 12.35 14.21
C ARG A 5 32.76 11.61 13.10
N VAL A 6 33.97 12.07 12.79
CA VAL A 6 34.90 11.38 11.88
C VAL A 6 35.79 10.43 12.69
N ALA A 7 35.88 9.16 12.26
CA ALA A 7 36.65 8.11 12.93
C ALA A 7 37.60 7.40 11.95
N SER A 8 38.56 6.63 12.48
CA SER A 8 39.42 5.78 11.66
C SER A 8 38.64 4.61 11.06
N ARG A 9 39.17 3.99 10.00
CA ARG A 9 38.56 2.81 9.39
C ARG A 9 38.44 1.64 10.37
N GLU A 10 39.47 1.42 11.18
CA GLU A 10 39.50 0.35 12.19
C GLU A 10 38.41 0.55 13.26
N GLU A 11 38.26 1.77 13.77
CA GLU A 11 37.20 2.09 14.71
C GLU A 11 35.81 1.91 14.09
N ARG A 12 35.61 2.42 12.86
CA ARG A 12 34.35 2.23 12.13
C ARG A 12 34.04 0.75 11.91
N ASP A 13 35.02 -0.06 11.54
CA ASP A 13 34.81 -1.49 11.27
C ASP A 13 34.47 -2.25 12.57
N ARG A 14 35.01 -1.83 13.73
CA ARG A 14 34.60 -2.35 15.05
C ARG A 14 33.15 -2.01 15.35
N LEU A 15 32.77 -0.74 15.29
CA LEU A 15 31.39 -0.29 15.56
C LEU A 15 30.38 -0.88 14.56
N ARG A 16 30.79 -1.10 13.30
CA ARG A 16 29.95 -1.73 12.29
C ARG A 16 29.62 -3.18 12.62
N ARG A 17 30.54 -3.93 13.25
CA ARG A 17 30.28 -5.31 13.71
C ARG A 17 29.26 -5.32 14.84
N GLU A 18 29.37 -4.39 15.79
CA GLU A 18 28.37 -4.24 16.87
C GLU A 18 26.98 -3.90 16.30
N LEU A 19 26.91 -2.97 15.34
CA LEU A 19 25.65 -2.66 14.62
C LEU A 19 25.11 -3.89 13.87
N LEU A 20 25.98 -4.69 13.26
CA LEU A 20 25.56 -5.89 12.52
C LEU A 20 24.88 -6.92 13.44
N ASP A 21 25.30 -7.02 14.70
CA ASP A 21 24.66 -7.91 15.65
C ASP A 21 23.24 -7.44 16.02
N ALA A 22 23.04 -6.12 16.11
CA ALA A 22 21.71 -5.52 16.29
C ALA A 22 20.83 -5.71 15.03
N GLU A 23 21.36 -5.51 13.83
CA GLU A 23 20.65 -5.76 12.56
C GLU A 23 20.21 -7.22 12.44
N LYS A 24 21.09 -8.18 12.78
CA LYS A 24 20.74 -9.60 12.82
C LYS A 24 19.67 -9.92 13.87
N ALA A 25 19.68 -9.23 15.01
CA ALA A 25 18.65 -9.39 16.02
C ALA A 25 17.30 -8.89 15.52
N LEU A 26 17.27 -7.76 14.81
CA LEU A 26 16.07 -7.24 14.16
C LEU A 26 15.53 -8.23 13.11
N THR A 27 16.39 -8.85 12.30
CA THR A 27 15.97 -9.91 11.36
C THR A 27 15.27 -11.06 12.08
N ARG A 28 15.86 -11.58 13.17
CA ARG A 28 15.24 -12.65 13.96
C ARG A 28 13.90 -12.25 14.59
N GLN A 29 13.77 -11.00 15.02
CA GLN A 29 12.49 -10.48 15.49
C GLN A 29 11.45 -10.44 14.35
N GLY A 30 11.86 -10.06 13.14
CA GLY A 30 11.02 -10.12 11.94
C GLY A 30 10.53 -11.55 11.64
N ASP A 31 11.40 -12.55 11.77
CA ASP A 31 11.04 -13.96 11.59
C ASP A 31 9.97 -14.41 12.60
N GLU A 32 10.11 -13.97 13.85
CA GLU A 32 9.14 -14.24 14.92
C GLU A 32 7.80 -13.55 14.66
N VAL A 33 7.81 -12.29 14.22
CA VAL A 33 6.57 -11.60 13.79
C VAL A 33 5.91 -12.33 12.62
N ALA A 34 6.69 -12.81 11.64
CA ALA A 34 6.16 -13.60 10.54
C ALA A 34 5.53 -14.92 11.02
N ARG A 35 6.12 -15.58 12.03
CA ARG A 35 5.54 -16.76 12.68
C ARG A 35 4.21 -16.43 13.37
N GLN A 36 4.15 -15.32 14.09
CA GLN A 36 2.93 -14.86 14.77
C GLN A 36 1.81 -14.54 13.77
N ARG A 37 2.12 -13.86 12.66
CA ARG A 37 1.16 -13.59 11.57
C ARG A 37 0.54 -14.87 11.02
N ARG A 38 1.35 -15.92 10.78
CA ARG A 38 0.86 -17.23 10.31
C ARG A 38 0.00 -17.96 11.34
N ALA A 39 0.13 -17.64 12.63
CA ALA A 39 -0.62 -18.27 13.71
C ALA A 39 -1.93 -17.53 14.05
N LEU A 40 -2.23 -16.41 13.39
CA LEU A 40 -3.48 -15.68 13.62
C LEU A 40 -4.70 -16.55 13.25
N PRO A 41 -5.80 -16.44 13.99
CA PRO A 41 -7.04 -17.13 13.66
C PRO A 41 -7.58 -16.61 12.32
N TRP A 42 -8.08 -17.53 11.50
CA TRP A 42 -8.68 -17.20 10.22
C TRP A 42 -10.15 -16.84 10.42
N VAL A 43 -10.60 -15.80 9.72
CA VAL A 43 -11.99 -15.36 9.73
C VAL A 43 -12.62 -15.74 8.40
N ARG A 44 -13.71 -16.50 8.44
CA ARG A 44 -14.49 -16.86 7.24
C ARG A 44 -15.02 -15.59 6.59
N VAL A 45 -14.88 -15.49 5.27
CA VAL A 45 -15.50 -14.41 4.48
C VAL A 45 -16.90 -14.86 4.09
N GLU A 46 -17.93 -14.23 4.65
CA GLU A 46 -19.33 -14.66 4.47
C GLU A 46 -19.94 -14.25 3.13
N LYS A 47 -19.37 -13.24 2.46
CA LYS A 47 -19.85 -12.70 1.19
C LYS A 47 -18.82 -12.97 0.09
N ASP A 48 -19.25 -13.49 -1.04
CA ASP A 48 -18.44 -13.44 -2.25
C ASP A 48 -18.67 -12.09 -2.94
N TYR A 49 -17.84 -11.10 -2.60
CA TYR A 49 -18.06 -9.71 -3.00
C TYR A 49 -17.96 -9.55 -4.51
N SER A 50 -18.92 -8.83 -5.08
CA SER A 50 -18.85 -8.38 -6.48
C SER A 50 -17.96 -7.15 -6.58
N LEU A 51 -17.01 -7.19 -7.50
CA LEU A 51 -16.06 -6.13 -7.85
C LEU A 51 -16.15 -5.87 -9.36
N ARG A 52 -15.49 -4.81 -9.85
CA ARG A 52 -15.34 -4.56 -11.29
C ARG A 52 -13.87 -4.56 -11.69
N ASP A 53 -13.55 -5.27 -12.77
CA ASP A 53 -12.21 -5.25 -13.37
C ASP A 53 -11.96 -3.94 -14.16
N ALA A 54 -10.79 -3.85 -14.79
CA ALA A 54 -10.38 -2.69 -15.58
C ALA A 54 -11.31 -2.38 -16.78
N ASP A 55 -12.04 -3.38 -17.28
CA ASP A 55 -13.01 -3.23 -18.37
C ASP A 55 -14.45 -3.04 -17.84
N GLY A 56 -14.60 -2.92 -16.52
CA GLY A 56 -15.90 -2.73 -15.86
C GLY A 56 -16.72 -4.01 -15.70
N ARG A 57 -16.18 -5.18 -16.06
CA ARG A 57 -16.88 -6.46 -15.93
C ARG A 57 -16.97 -6.85 -14.46
N ALA A 58 -18.12 -7.40 -14.08
CA ALA A 58 -18.31 -7.91 -12.73
C ALA A 58 -17.45 -9.16 -12.53
N VAL A 59 -16.70 -9.18 -11.43
CA VAL A 59 -15.87 -10.31 -10.98
C VAL A 59 -16.07 -10.50 -9.49
N GLN A 60 -16.08 -11.75 -9.04
CA GLN A 60 -16.26 -12.10 -7.64
C GLN A 60 -14.92 -12.19 -6.91
N LEU A 61 -14.87 -11.85 -5.63
CA LEU A 61 -13.67 -11.98 -4.79
C LEU A 61 -13.02 -13.37 -4.93
N SER A 62 -13.83 -14.43 -4.97
CA SER A 62 -13.37 -15.81 -5.11
C SER A 62 -12.70 -16.14 -6.45
N GLU A 63 -12.86 -15.29 -7.46
CA GLU A 63 -12.25 -15.36 -8.80
C GLU A 63 -10.91 -14.60 -8.91
N LEU A 64 -10.57 -13.76 -7.92
CA LEU A 64 -9.30 -13.02 -7.91
C LEU A 64 -8.09 -13.91 -7.57
N PHE A 65 -8.34 -15.11 -7.05
CA PHE A 65 -7.30 -16.10 -6.79
C PHE A 65 -6.73 -16.58 -8.11
N ARG A 66 -5.40 -16.53 -8.24
CA ARG A 66 -4.72 -17.06 -9.42
C ARG A 66 -4.90 -18.57 -9.48
N GLU A 67 -5.15 -19.08 -10.68
CA GLU A 67 -5.22 -20.52 -10.94
C GLU A 67 -3.98 -21.24 -10.39
N GLY A 68 -4.21 -22.35 -9.67
CA GLY A 68 -3.14 -23.13 -9.03
C GLY A 68 -2.61 -22.54 -7.71
N THR A 69 -3.13 -21.40 -7.25
CA THR A 69 -2.75 -20.80 -5.95
C THR A 69 -3.91 -20.82 -4.98
N ALA A 70 -3.61 -20.96 -3.68
CA ALA A 70 -4.61 -20.91 -2.62
C ALA A 70 -4.67 -19.53 -1.92
N ASP A 71 -3.69 -18.66 -2.17
CA ASP A 71 -3.51 -17.41 -1.47
C ASP A 71 -3.74 -16.21 -2.40
N LEU A 72 -4.34 -15.16 -1.85
CA LEU A 72 -4.60 -13.88 -2.52
C LEU A 72 -4.16 -12.74 -1.60
N VAL A 73 -3.30 -11.85 -2.09
CA VAL A 73 -2.94 -10.61 -1.42
C VAL A 73 -3.73 -9.46 -2.06
N VAL A 74 -4.44 -8.70 -1.22
CA VAL A 74 -5.18 -7.52 -1.64
C VAL A 74 -4.56 -6.29 -1.00
N TYR A 75 -4.10 -5.35 -1.83
CA TYR A 75 -3.81 -4.00 -1.39
C TYR A 75 -5.06 -3.13 -1.52
N HIS A 76 -5.51 -2.59 -0.38
CA HIS A 76 -6.64 -1.67 -0.32
C HIS A 76 -6.13 -0.26 -0.62
N PHE A 77 -6.36 0.17 -1.86
CA PHE A 77 -5.92 1.47 -2.33
C PHE A 77 -6.90 2.54 -1.86
N ALA A 78 -6.40 3.48 -1.07
CA ALA A 78 -7.15 4.60 -0.50
C ALA A 78 -7.53 5.63 -1.58
N CYS A 79 -8.44 5.23 -2.46
CA CYS A 79 -9.02 6.04 -3.51
C CYS A 79 -10.54 5.81 -3.47
N GLY A 80 -11.25 6.76 -2.84
CA GLY A 80 -12.69 6.68 -2.60
C GLY A 80 -13.54 7.34 -3.70
N PRO A 81 -14.87 7.18 -3.64
CA PRO A 81 -15.78 7.83 -4.57
C PRO A 81 -15.73 9.36 -4.38
N GLY A 82 -15.22 10.08 -5.39
CA GLY A 82 -15.07 11.54 -5.37
C GLY A 82 -13.70 12.07 -4.97
N ALA A 83 -12.67 11.21 -4.82
CA ALA A 83 -11.31 11.68 -4.60
C ALA A 83 -10.73 12.33 -5.88
N ASP A 84 -10.34 13.61 -5.77
CA ASP A 84 -9.77 14.37 -6.89
C ASP A 84 -8.44 13.77 -7.35
N ASP A 85 -7.61 13.24 -6.43
CA ASP A 85 -6.48 12.36 -6.73
C ASP A 85 -6.10 11.47 -5.52
N PRO A 86 -5.59 10.24 -5.78
CA PRO A 86 -5.09 9.37 -4.72
C PRO A 86 -3.84 9.96 -4.06
N CYS A 87 -3.64 9.67 -2.78
CA CYS A 87 -2.49 10.18 -2.04
C CYS A 87 -1.14 9.74 -2.65
N ASP A 88 -0.14 10.62 -2.67
CA ASP A 88 1.17 10.33 -3.29
C ASP A 88 1.85 9.08 -2.69
N GLN A 89 1.68 8.86 -1.39
CA GLN A 89 2.19 7.66 -0.70
C GLN A 89 1.47 6.40 -1.18
N CYS A 90 0.15 6.47 -1.37
CA CYS A 90 -0.70 5.39 -1.86
C CYS A 90 -0.22 4.92 -3.24
N CYS A 91 0.11 5.87 -4.13
CA CYS A 91 0.70 5.59 -5.44
C CYS A 91 2.09 4.96 -5.32
N CYS A 92 2.93 5.43 -4.40
CA CYS A 92 4.27 4.86 -4.17
C CYS A 92 4.21 3.36 -3.79
N TRP A 93 3.21 2.94 -3.03
CA TRP A 93 2.97 1.53 -2.76
C TRP A 93 2.67 0.73 -4.02
N VAL A 94 1.71 1.20 -4.82
CA VAL A 94 1.31 0.53 -6.08
C VAL A 94 2.50 0.43 -7.03
N GLU A 95 3.29 1.50 -7.16
CA GLU A 95 4.52 1.52 -7.97
C GLU A 95 5.56 0.51 -7.48
N GLY A 96 5.76 0.41 -6.17
CA GLY A 96 6.64 -0.60 -5.58
C GLY A 96 6.14 -2.02 -5.88
N PHE A 97 4.85 -2.28 -5.64
CA PHE A 97 4.25 -3.58 -5.92
C PHE A 97 4.34 -3.96 -7.40
N ASP A 98 4.08 -3.02 -8.30
CA ASP A 98 4.13 -3.23 -9.75
C ASP A 98 5.55 -3.57 -10.20
N ALA A 99 6.55 -2.90 -9.64
CA ALA A 99 7.96 -3.23 -9.88
C ALA A 99 8.37 -4.61 -9.34
N TYR A 100 7.76 -5.08 -8.25
CA TYR A 100 8.08 -6.38 -7.65
C TYR A 100 7.20 -7.53 -8.15
N ALA A 101 6.10 -7.25 -8.84
CA ALA A 101 5.14 -8.26 -9.30
C ALA A 101 5.76 -9.46 -10.03
N PRO A 102 6.76 -9.28 -10.93
CA PRO A 102 7.39 -10.41 -11.60
C PRO A 102 8.11 -11.39 -10.66
N PHE A 103 8.53 -10.95 -9.47
CA PHE A 103 9.29 -11.78 -8.53
C PHE A 103 8.41 -12.66 -7.63
N PHE A 104 7.13 -12.36 -7.53
CA PHE A 104 6.15 -13.19 -6.80
C PHE A 104 5.09 -13.80 -7.73
N ASP A 105 5.30 -13.71 -9.05
CA ASP A 105 4.42 -14.33 -10.03
C ASP A 105 4.28 -15.83 -9.78
N GLY A 106 3.05 -16.34 -9.86
CA GLY A 106 2.73 -17.75 -9.59
C GLY A 106 2.73 -18.17 -8.11
N SER A 107 3.15 -17.31 -7.17
CA SER A 107 3.13 -17.66 -5.73
C SER A 107 1.77 -17.44 -5.08
N PHE A 108 1.06 -16.39 -5.50
CA PHE A 108 -0.28 -16.03 -5.02
C PHE A 108 -0.99 -15.15 -6.06
N GLY A 109 -2.31 -14.99 -5.91
CA GLY A 109 -3.05 -13.90 -6.56
C GLY A 109 -2.67 -12.56 -5.94
N PHE A 110 -2.55 -11.50 -6.74
CA PHE A 110 -2.36 -10.14 -6.23
C PHE A 110 -3.38 -9.21 -6.88
N ALA A 111 -4.05 -8.41 -6.06
CA ALA A 111 -5.05 -7.46 -6.50
C ALA A 111 -4.90 -6.12 -5.77
N VAL A 112 -5.17 -5.03 -6.49
CA VAL A 112 -5.36 -3.72 -5.92
C VAL A 112 -6.85 -3.40 -5.97
N VAL A 113 -7.47 -3.12 -4.83
CA VAL A 113 -8.92 -2.84 -4.75
C VAL A 113 -9.14 -1.43 -4.21
N ALA A 114 -10.02 -0.67 -4.84
CA ALA A 114 -10.37 0.68 -4.42
C ALA A 114 -11.88 0.96 -4.51
N GLY A 115 -12.37 1.86 -3.64
CA GLY A 115 -13.78 2.31 -3.65
C GLY A 115 -14.15 3.22 -4.82
N ALA A 116 -13.18 3.72 -5.57
CA ALA A 116 -13.41 4.57 -6.73
C ALA A 116 -14.06 3.80 -7.90
N PRO A 117 -14.86 4.46 -8.76
CA PRO A 117 -15.42 3.85 -9.97
C PRO A 117 -14.34 3.28 -10.90
N HIS A 118 -14.63 2.15 -11.57
CA HIS A 118 -13.67 1.46 -12.44
C HIS A 118 -13.08 2.35 -13.54
N GLU A 119 -13.86 3.25 -14.15
CA GLU A 119 -13.38 4.19 -15.17
C GLU A 119 -12.29 5.12 -14.64
N ARG A 120 -12.39 5.54 -13.36
CA ARG A 120 -11.38 6.38 -12.72
C ARG A 120 -10.10 5.59 -12.47
N LEU A 121 -10.22 4.34 -12.01
CA LEU A 121 -9.07 3.46 -11.82
C LEU A 121 -8.38 3.15 -13.16
N ARG A 122 -9.15 2.85 -14.20
CA ARG A 122 -8.63 2.62 -15.55
C ARG A 122 -7.86 3.84 -16.08
N ALA A 123 -8.41 5.04 -15.92
CA ALA A 123 -7.72 6.27 -16.32
C ALA A 123 -6.41 6.49 -15.55
N LEU A 124 -6.42 6.26 -14.23
CA LEU A 124 -5.23 6.38 -13.38
C LEU A 124 -4.16 5.36 -13.76
N THR A 125 -4.54 4.09 -13.91
CA THR A 125 -3.64 3.00 -14.33
C THR A 125 -3.03 3.30 -15.69
N GLY A 126 -3.82 3.77 -16.66
CA GLY A 126 -3.33 4.17 -17.98
C GLY A 126 -2.36 5.34 -17.93
N LEU A 127 -2.64 6.36 -17.11
CA LEU A 127 -1.75 7.51 -16.91
C LEU A 127 -0.41 7.09 -16.27
N ARG A 128 -0.45 6.16 -15.32
CA ARG A 128 0.72 5.72 -14.54
C ARG A 128 1.48 4.56 -15.19
N GLY A 129 0.89 3.88 -16.16
CA GLY A 129 1.48 2.72 -16.83
C GLY A 129 1.58 1.48 -15.95
N TRP A 130 0.78 1.39 -14.88
CA TRP A 130 0.78 0.23 -13.99
C TRP A 130 0.21 -1.00 -14.70
N THR A 131 0.74 -2.18 -14.35
CA THR A 131 0.36 -3.47 -14.93
C THR A 131 -0.37 -4.39 -13.94
N LEU A 132 -0.37 -4.03 -12.66
CA LEU A 132 -1.09 -4.77 -11.62
C LEU A 132 -2.60 -4.90 -11.90
N PRO A 133 -3.24 -6.02 -11.48
CA PRO A 133 -4.68 -6.18 -11.54
C PRO A 133 -5.40 -5.19 -10.60
N MET A 134 -6.12 -4.23 -11.18
CA MET A 134 -6.87 -3.20 -10.46
C MET A 134 -8.37 -3.51 -10.51
N TYR A 135 -9.03 -3.39 -9.35
CA TYR A 135 -10.45 -3.66 -9.21
C TYR A 135 -11.16 -2.55 -8.44
N SER A 136 -12.38 -2.24 -8.88
CA SER A 136 -13.28 -1.31 -8.21
C SER A 136 -14.25 -2.07 -7.31
N SER A 137 -14.36 -1.66 -6.06
CA SER A 137 -15.42 -2.07 -5.13
C SER A 137 -16.61 -1.09 -5.12
N ALA A 138 -16.68 -0.15 -6.07
CA ALA A 138 -17.78 0.81 -6.14
C ALA A 138 -19.12 0.08 -6.31
N GLY A 139 -20.05 0.33 -5.39
CA GLY A 139 -21.34 -0.38 -5.33
C GLY A 139 -21.29 -1.74 -4.61
N SER A 140 -20.20 -2.03 -3.90
CA SER A 140 -20.00 -3.21 -3.06
C SER A 140 -19.60 -2.78 -1.65
N ASP A 141 -19.90 -3.62 -0.66
CA ASP A 141 -19.52 -3.38 0.75
C ASP A 141 -18.07 -3.79 1.05
N PHE A 142 -17.34 -4.33 0.07
CA PHE A 142 -16.01 -4.92 0.27
C PHE A 142 -15.04 -3.99 0.99
N SER A 143 -14.98 -2.73 0.55
CA SER A 143 -14.05 -1.75 1.11
C SER A 143 -14.42 -1.36 2.54
N GLN A 144 -15.70 -1.34 2.89
CA GLN A 144 -16.19 -1.08 4.24
C GLN A 144 -15.88 -2.27 5.15
N ASP A 145 -16.19 -3.50 4.70
CA ASP A 145 -16.04 -4.72 5.49
C ASP A 145 -14.56 -5.11 5.73
N PHE A 146 -13.65 -4.66 4.85
CA PHE A 146 -12.19 -4.83 5.01
C PHE A 146 -11.44 -3.54 5.29
N ALA A 147 -12.14 -2.47 5.70
CA ALA A 147 -11.48 -1.33 6.31
C ALA A 147 -10.79 -1.82 7.59
N VAL A 148 -9.47 -1.64 7.67
CA VAL A 148 -8.73 -2.03 8.87
C VAL A 148 -9.07 -1.06 10.00
N GLU A 149 -9.91 -1.52 10.93
CA GLU A 149 -10.29 -0.79 12.15
C GLU A 149 -9.03 -0.43 12.98
N GLY A 150 -9.02 0.77 13.56
CA GLY A 150 -7.98 1.19 14.52
C GLY A 150 -7.00 2.26 14.05
N TYR A 151 -7.23 2.89 12.89
CA TYR A 151 -6.53 4.13 12.51
C TYR A 151 -7.55 5.21 12.15
N GLU A 152 -8.17 5.77 13.19
CA GLU A 152 -8.79 7.09 13.09
C GLU A 152 -7.63 8.11 13.01
N GLU A 153 -7.21 8.50 11.81
CA GLU A 153 -6.90 9.93 11.69
C GLU A 153 -8.25 10.64 11.82
N GLU A 154 -8.38 11.52 12.82
CA GLU A 154 -9.58 12.32 13.08
C GLU A 154 -10.11 12.92 11.77
N GLY A 155 -11.11 12.26 11.18
CA GLY A 155 -11.84 12.74 10.03
C GLY A 155 -12.93 13.71 10.48
N ASP A 156 -13.10 14.79 9.73
CA ASP A 156 -14.01 15.93 9.92
C ASP A 156 -15.53 15.61 9.89
N GLY A 157 -15.94 14.39 10.22
CA GLY A 157 -17.34 14.06 10.46
C GLY A 157 -18.24 14.02 9.21
N THR A 158 -17.69 13.99 7.99
CA THR A 158 -18.51 13.77 6.78
C THR A 158 -18.67 12.27 6.52
N GLY A 159 -19.81 11.70 6.95
CA GLY A 159 -20.16 10.30 6.74
C GLY A 159 -20.25 9.90 5.26
N GLY A 160 -19.62 8.77 4.91
CA GLY A 160 -19.73 8.14 3.60
C GLY A 160 -18.48 7.34 3.16
N ALA A 161 -18.51 6.02 3.36
CA ALA A 161 -17.93 4.95 2.53
C ALA A 161 -16.53 5.10 1.89
N ALA A 162 -15.49 4.54 2.53
CA ALA A 162 -14.29 3.84 2.01
C ALA A 162 -13.21 3.82 3.11
N PRO A 163 -12.25 2.87 3.14
CA PRO A 163 -11.08 2.99 3.98
C PRO A 163 -10.29 4.20 3.50
N ARG A 164 -10.27 5.25 4.33
CA ARG A 164 -9.48 6.46 4.06
C ARG A 164 -7.98 6.18 4.12
N SER A 165 -7.58 5.10 4.79
CA SER A 165 -6.19 4.70 4.97
C SER A 165 -5.85 3.48 4.11
N PRO A 166 -4.67 3.44 3.47
CA PRO A 166 -4.22 2.26 2.75
C PRO A 166 -4.07 1.09 3.72
N ALA A 167 -4.36 -0.12 3.22
CA ALA A 167 -4.25 -1.35 3.98
C ALA A 167 -3.85 -2.52 3.09
N LEU A 168 -3.51 -3.65 3.71
CA LEU A 168 -3.25 -4.90 3.01
C LEU A 168 -3.96 -6.03 3.74
N SER A 169 -4.66 -6.88 3.00
CA SER A 169 -5.25 -8.13 3.50
C SER A 169 -4.68 -9.32 2.75
N VAL A 170 -4.60 -10.45 3.44
CA VAL A 170 -4.26 -11.75 2.88
C VAL A 170 -5.47 -12.65 3.05
N PHE A 171 -5.88 -13.26 1.94
CA PHE A 171 -6.96 -14.22 1.87
C PHE A 171 -6.42 -15.59 1.48
N ARG A 172 -7.08 -16.63 1.99
CA ARG A 172 -6.82 -18.01 1.62
C ARG A 172 -8.10 -18.71 1.22
N LYS A 173 -8.06 -19.51 0.16
CA LYS A 173 -9.16 -20.35 -0.30
C LYS A 173 -8.88 -21.81 0.03
N GLU A 174 -9.72 -22.41 0.88
CA GLU A 174 -9.66 -23.84 1.22
C GLU A 174 -11.04 -24.48 1.04
N ASP A 175 -11.09 -25.60 0.32
CA ASP A 175 -12.34 -26.34 0.01
C ASP A 175 -13.46 -25.44 -0.55
N GLY A 176 -13.08 -24.44 -1.36
CA GLY A 176 -13.99 -23.47 -1.97
C GLY A 176 -14.43 -22.33 -1.03
N VAL A 177 -14.01 -22.33 0.22
CA VAL A 177 -14.29 -21.28 1.21
C VAL A 177 -13.15 -20.28 1.26
N VAL A 178 -13.48 -18.99 1.26
CA VAL A 178 -12.50 -17.90 1.42
C VAL A 178 -12.41 -17.48 2.89
N TYR A 179 -11.18 -17.32 3.36
CA TYR A 179 -10.86 -16.83 4.70
C TYR A 179 -9.96 -15.61 4.60
N CYS A 180 -10.16 -14.61 5.45
CA CYS A 180 -9.18 -13.57 5.73
C CYS A 180 -8.23 -14.08 6.82
N THR A 181 -6.94 -14.16 6.52
CA THR A 181 -5.92 -14.77 7.40
C THR A 181 -5.01 -13.74 8.05
N TYR A 182 -4.87 -12.56 7.43
CA TYR A 182 -4.08 -11.45 7.95
C TYR A 182 -4.56 -10.13 7.35
N SER A 183 -4.51 -9.05 8.13
CA SER A 183 -4.70 -7.68 7.64
C SER A 183 -3.80 -6.70 8.38
N THR A 184 -3.46 -5.60 7.74
CA THR A 184 -2.61 -4.55 8.34
C THR A 184 -2.78 -3.19 7.65
N SER A 185 -2.44 -2.12 8.36
CA SER A 185 -2.45 -0.74 7.88
C SER A 185 -1.34 0.07 8.58
N GLY A 186 -1.18 1.34 8.21
CA GLY A 186 -0.23 2.26 8.85
C GLY A 186 1.21 1.72 8.88
N ARG A 187 1.85 1.72 10.06
CA ARG A 187 3.22 1.21 10.25
C ARG A 187 3.39 -0.25 9.83
N GLY A 188 2.34 -1.06 9.89
CA GLY A 188 2.39 -2.46 9.49
C GLY A 188 2.56 -2.66 7.98
N LEU A 189 2.24 -1.64 7.18
CA LEU A 189 2.53 -1.65 5.75
C LEU A 189 4.02 -1.42 5.47
N GLU A 190 4.77 -0.68 6.31
CA GLU A 190 6.13 -0.19 6.00
C GLU A 190 7.07 -1.25 5.42
N VAL A 191 6.92 -2.49 5.88
CA VAL A 191 7.71 -3.65 5.42
C VAL A 191 7.59 -3.95 3.93
N PHE A 192 6.54 -3.47 3.26
CA PHE A 192 6.25 -3.74 1.86
C PHE A 192 6.81 -2.67 0.89
N ASN A 193 7.48 -1.62 1.40
CA ASN A 193 8.12 -0.61 0.55
C ASN A 193 9.57 -0.40 1.01
N PRO A 194 10.55 -0.74 0.16
CA PRO A 194 11.96 -0.63 0.51
C PRO A 194 12.49 0.80 0.50
N VAL A 195 11.74 1.79 0.01
CA VAL A 195 12.16 3.20 0.02
C VAL A 195 12.58 3.63 1.43
N TRP A 196 11.82 3.25 2.47
CA TRP A 196 12.20 3.58 3.84
C TRP A 196 13.47 2.89 4.30
N ALA A 197 13.69 1.64 3.90
CA ALA A 197 14.93 0.94 4.22
C ALA A 197 16.14 1.65 3.62
N PHE A 198 16.03 2.19 2.40
CA PHE A 198 17.10 3.00 1.80
C PHE A 198 17.29 4.31 2.56
N LEU A 199 16.22 5.04 2.86
CA LEU A 199 16.30 6.31 3.57
C LEU A 199 16.92 6.15 4.97
N ASP A 200 16.60 5.07 5.68
CA ASP A 200 17.14 4.80 7.02
C ASP A 200 18.64 4.50 7.02
N THR A 201 19.26 4.26 5.86
CA THR A 201 20.73 4.14 5.72
C THR A 201 21.44 5.48 5.52
N LEU A 202 20.70 6.54 5.18
CA LEU A 202 21.27 7.84 4.90
C LEU A 202 21.65 8.56 6.20
N PRO A 203 22.69 9.42 6.18
CA PRO A 203 23.09 10.19 7.37
C PRO A 203 22.00 11.10 7.95
N ASN A 204 21.07 11.58 7.10
CA ASN A 204 19.90 12.37 7.50
C ASN A 204 18.64 11.51 7.70
N GLY A 205 18.74 10.19 7.58
CA GLY A 205 17.60 9.29 7.61
C GLY A 205 16.52 9.73 6.61
N ARG A 206 15.29 9.83 7.12
CA ARG A 206 14.11 10.27 6.36
C ARG A 206 13.91 11.80 6.37
N GLU A 207 14.77 12.57 7.04
CA GLU A 207 14.56 14.01 7.18
C GLU A 207 14.59 14.74 5.83
N GLY A 208 13.57 15.55 5.59
CA GLY A 208 13.42 16.33 4.35
C GLY A 208 13.01 15.51 3.13
N TRP A 209 12.76 14.21 3.30
CA TRP A 209 12.23 13.36 2.22
C TRP A 209 10.72 13.48 2.14
N HIS A 210 10.22 13.76 0.95
CA HIS A 210 8.81 13.69 0.58
C HIS A 210 8.70 12.99 -0.76
N GLN A 211 7.67 12.15 -0.93
CA GLN A 211 7.39 11.53 -2.22
C GLN A 211 6.98 12.63 -3.22
N GLU A 212 7.75 12.82 -4.28
CA GLU A 212 7.41 13.70 -5.39
C GLU A 212 7.24 12.89 -6.67
N HIS A 213 6.03 12.90 -7.25
CA HIS A 213 5.72 12.22 -8.52
C HIS A 213 6.19 12.98 -9.76
N ARG A 214 7.37 13.63 -9.70
CA ARG A 214 7.91 14.45 -10.80
C ARG A 214 8.29 13.62 -12.04
N HIS A 215 8.54 12.33 -11.89
CA HIS A 215 9.17 11.49 -12.92
C HIS A 215 8.19 10.65 -13.77
N LEU A 216 6.90 10.58 -13.41
CA LEU A 216 5.93 9.68 -14.06
C LEU A 216 4.91 10.39 -14.95
N CYS A 217 4.91 11.72 -14.94
CA CYS A 217 4.21 12.53 -15.91
C CYS A 217 5.06 12.59 -17.21
N ARG A 218 5.16 11.48 -17.95
CA ARG A 218 6.01 11.39 -19.16
C ARG A 218 5.69 12.45 -20.23
N GLU A 219 4.52 13.09 -20.15
CA GLU A 219 4.05 14.06 -21.14
C GLU A 219 3.39 15.32 -20.54
N LYS A 220 3.37 15.52 -19.22
CA LYS A 220 2.66 16.65 -18.59
C LYS A 220 3.43 17.30 -17.44
N ARG A 221 3.12 18.57 -17.13
CA ARG A 221 3.81 19.28 -16.04
C ARG A 221 3.33 18.74 -14.68
N PRO A 222 4.15 18.79 -13.61
CA PRO A 222 3.82 18.19 -12.31
C PRO A 222 2.45 18.60 -11.71
N HIS A 223 1.98 19.82 -11.96
CA HIS A 223 0.67 20.31 -11.51
C HIS A 223 -0.53 19.68 -12.27
N GLU A 224 -0.29 19.18 -13.48
CA GLU A 224 -1.32 18.52 -14.29
C GLU A 224 -1.46 17.03 -13.97
N CYS A 225 -0.48 16.44 -13.27
CA CYS A 225 -0.53 15.05 -12.80
C CYS A 225 -1.20 14.86 -11.43
N ASN A 226 -1.30 15.94 -10.65
CA ASN A 226 -1.79 15.92 -9.28
C ASN A 226 -3.10 16.69 -9.10
N GLY A 227 -3.81 17.03 -10.19
CA GLY A 227 -5.19 17.55 -10.19
C GLY A 227 -5.47 18.81 -9.35
N SER A 228 -4.45 19.33 -8.70
CA SER A 228 -4.51 20.43 -7.76
C SER A 228 -4.14 21.66 -8.54
N ASP A 229 -5.19 22.26 -9.10
CA ASP A 229 -5.19 23.64 -9.52
C ASP A 229 -4.68 24.49 -8.33
N GLU A 230 -3.44 24.97 -8.40
CA GLU A 230 -2.81 25.80 -7.35
C GLU A 230 -3.63 27.07 -7.03
N SER A 231 -4.63 27.37 -7.86
CA SER A 231 -5.64 28.40 -7.66
C SER A 231 -6.59 28.15 -6.47
N SER A 232 -6.65 26.92 -5.92
CA SER A 232 -7.60 26.56 -4.84
C SER A 232 -7.03 26.65 -3.42
N LYS A 233 -5.75 27.01 -3.23
CA LYS A 233 -5.21 27.30 -1.89
C LYS A 233 -5.73 28.65 -1.40
N LYS A 234 -6.91 28.66 -0.76
CA LYS A 234 -7.31 29.80 0.07
C LYS A 234 -6.25 30.05 1.15
N PRO A 235 -5.77 31.28 1.34
CA PRO A 235 -4.84 31.59 2.42
C PRO A 235 -5.53 31.28 3.74
N ARG A 236 -4.91 30.45 4.59
CA ARG A 236 -5.28 30.34 6.00
C ARG A 236 -5.12 31.73 6.61
N SER A 237 -6.23 32.35 7.00
CA SER A 237 -6.23 33.59 7.76
C SER A 237 -5.48 33.35 9.06
N ALA A 238 -4.42 34.13 9.29
CA ALA A 238 -3.82 34.26 10.61
C ALA A 238 -4.87 34.89 11.55
N GLY A 239 -5.18 34.17 12.62
CA GLY A 239 -6.04 34.58 13.73
C GLY A 239 -5.74 33.68 14.92
#